data_AF-A0A8H9VPV7-F1
#
_entry.id   AF-A0A8H9VPV7-F1
#
_cell.length_a   1.000
_cell.length_b   1.000
_cell.length_c   1.000
_cell.angle_alpha   90.00
_cell.angle_beta   90.00
_cell.angle_gamma   90.00
#
_symmetry.space_group_name_H-M   'P 1'
#
loop_
_entity.id
_entity.type
_entity.pdbx_description
1 polymer ?
#
loop_
_entity_poly.entity_id
_entity_poly.type
_entity_poly.pdbx_seq_one_letter_code
_entity_poly.pdbx_strand_id
1 'polypeptide(L)'
;AYGAKQFYFPNVLKYDPDQLREELSSKGGFNLVGELGAVSDFYGMESNNGDKVLLKSWYRDGSGGGGIFEFNDSIIRSKHDGGCIISPSVPYIGDAYVSDYVNGVGDEHPSSNGCWVRRDIKEITGEMYGMHGNPDDNLDLSPNLRKAISAAGVLGLGVVLPGNIINLKSPVSIPIHQREGGKVAYIRGVDEKLSIVNILASETSQNNFGIYLDGSLSVFSSFPIENLTIRSVDSSANRSDWSGFGLNINKCIRLSMRNVLIDGFEIGCKLKDSLYLEFNNCRFTYNKTAIQGRLGEVSGPNSIRLSRCDFQYNAEFCIENQHAHAWKIDTCTFEANGGKSYSNGTPIAFNSCVQFALIGGAGRVAATIDNCYFESNTGSDVSFYINRNLNQIININNSIFNYNLDSVSASRVIVQSNQSDLSSGVQCYLNMMGNGFLNTGASAESAFKEVQFVVPSSFGVSHLVFTDFGNQNSMKSPYSGLEKVQRNSQGLVSARANISSTGAYSLAQNISNVSRLSSGTYKIDFTFNVSTLVPNITLFGGSGRYSSFSRDSDYSITVKTFNNTGANVDLDFIITVM
;
A
#
# COMPACT_ATOMS: atom_id res chain seq x y z
N ALA A 1 47.51 -75.27 -10.79
CA ALA A 1 48.86 -74.68 -10.90
C ALA A 1 49.48 -74.64 -9.50
N TYR A 2 50.53 -75.42 -9.28
CA TYR A 2 51.34 -75.43 -8.05
C TYR A 2 52.51 -74.46 -8.29
N GLY A 3 52.63 -73.39 -7.49
CA GLY A 3 53.74 -72.42 -7.62
C GLY A 3 53.39 -70.93 -7.74
N ALA A 4 52.13 -70.51 -7.65
CA ALA A 4 51.82 -69.08 -7.54
C ALA A 4 51.97 -68.65 -6.07
N LYS A 5 52.95 -67.79 -5.76
CA LYS A 5 52.99 -67.06 -4.49
C LYS A 5 51.78 -66.12 -4.45
N GLN A 6 50.72 -66.51 -3.73
CA GLN A 6 49.66 -65.60 -3.35
C GLN A 6 50.24 -64.56 -2.40
N PHE A 7 50.33 -63.31 -2.86
CA PHE A 7 50.54 -62.17 -1.98
C PHE A 7 49.24 -61.97 -1.17
N TYR A 8 49.18 -62.57 0.02
CA TYR A 8 48.19 -62.21 1.02
C TYR A 8 48.58 -60.85 1.60
N PHE A 9 47.96 -59.79 1.11
CA PHE A 9 47.92 -58.53 1.84
C PHE A 9 46.80 -58.65 2.88
N PRO A 10 47.10 -58.65 4.19
CA PRO A 10 46.10 -58.92 5.24
C PRO A 10 44.93 -57.91 5.28
N ASN A 11 45.07 -56.77 4.60
CA ASN A 11 44.10 -55.68 4.55
C ASN A 11 43.59 -55.36 3.13
N VAL A 12 43.89 -56.19 2.12
CA VAL A 12 43.21 -56.07 0.83
C VAL A 12 41.93 -56.87 0.92
N LEU A 13 40.81 -56.15 1.10
CA LEU A 13 39.45 -56.66 0.92
C LEU A 13 39.43 -57.59 -0.28
N LYS A 14 38.89 -58.81 -0.11
CA LYS A 14 38.46 -59.63 -1.24
C LYS A 14 37.45 -58.79 -2.02
N TYR A 15 37.89 -58.14 -3.08
CA TYR A 15 37.02 -57.44 -4.00
C TYR A 15 36.21 -58.49 -4.74
N ASP A 16 34.96 -58.66 -4.33
CA ASP A 16 33.97 -59.33 -5.16
C ASP A 16 33.55 -58.31 -6.24
N PRO A 17 33.87 -58.55 -7.53
CA PRO A 17 33.57 -57.61 -8.60
C PRO A 17 32.07 -57.29 -8.73
N ASP A 18 31.19 -58.15 -8.21
CA ASP A 18 29.75 -57.92 -8.22
C ASP A 18 29.25 -57.11 -7.01
N GLN A 19 30.03 -57.00 -5.92
CA GLN A 19 29.61 -56.32 -4.69
C GLN A 19 29.25 -54.85 -4.94
N LEU A 20 30.10 -54.09 -5.65
CA LEU A 20 29.80 -52.68 -5.93
C LEU A 20 28.56 -52.52 -6.80
N ARG A 21 28.33 -53.43 -7.76
CA ARG A 21 27.14 -53.43 -8.61
C ARG A 21 25.88 -53.71 -7.77
N GLU A 22 25.93 -54.69 -6.88
CA GLU A 22 24.84 -55.00 -5.96
C GLU A 22 24.54 -53.80 -5.05
N GLU A 23 25.58 -53.20 -4.46
CA GLU A 23 25.48 -52.03 -3.59
C GLU A 23 24.90 -50.79 -4.32
N LEU A 24 25.35 -50.49 -5.55
CA LEU A 24 24.80 -49.42 -6.40
C LEU A 24 23.36 -49.68 -6.82
N SER A 25 22.98 -50.94 -7.06
CA SER A 25 21.60 -51.31 -7.42
C SER A 25 20.66 -51.39 -6.22
N SER A 26 21.19 -51.35 -4.99
CA SER A 26 20.41 -51.41 -3.76
C SER A 26 19.54 -50.16 -3.59
N LYS A 27 18.55 -50.23 -2.68
CA LYS A 27 17.70 -49.07 -2.34
C LYS A 27 18.49 -47.86 -1.82
N GLY A 28 19.69 -48.09 -1.26
CA GLY A 28 20.59 -47.05 -0.76
C GLY A 28 21.74 -46.71 -1.72
N GLY A 29 21.76 -47.29 -2.93
CA GLY A 29 22.91 -47.18 -3.84
C GLY A 29 23.24 -45.75 -4.27
N PHE A 30 22.26 -44.84 -4.23
CA PHE A 30 22.50 -43.42 -4.48
C PHE A 30 23.50 -42.79 -3.49
N ASN A 31 23.52 -43.25 -2.23
CA ASN A 31 24.46 -42.76 -1.21
C ASN A 31 25.93 -43.10 -1.49
N LEU A 32 26.17 -43.97 -2.48
CA LEU A 32 27.50 -44.37 -2.93
C LEU A 32 27.98 -43.51 -4.11
N VAL A 33 27.11 -42.68 -4.68
CA VAL A 33 27.45 -41.72 -5.74
C VAL A 33 27.86 -40.41 -5.06
N GLY A 34 29.08 -39.94 -5.33
CA GLY A 34 29.60 -38.71 -4.75
C GLY A 34 28.78 -37.46 -5.13
N GLU A 35 28.69 -36.52 -4.20
CA GLU A 35 28.09 -35.20 -4.37
C GLU A 35 29.07 -34.10 -3.95
N LEU A 36 28.87 -32.89 -4.46
CA LEU A 36 29.56 -31.68 -3.99
C LEU A 36 28.86 -31.19 -2.73
N GLY A 37 29.63 -30.92 -1.66
CA GLY A 37 29.09 -30.50 -0.38
C GLY A 37 28.68 -29.03 -0.34
N ALA A 38 29.34 -28.16 -1.10
CA ALA A 38 29.06 -26.73 -1.18
C ALA A 38 29.56 -26.10 -2.50
N VAL A 39 29.18 -24.84 -2.78
CA VAL A 39 29.67 -24.13 -3.98
C VAL A 39 31.19 -24.00 -4.03
N SER A 40 31.85 -24.00 -2.88
CA SER A 40 33.32 -23.99 -2.78
C SER A 40 33.97 -25.21 -3.43
N ASP A 41 33.28 -26.35 -3.52
CA ASP A 41 33.85 -27.58 -4.09
C ASP A 41 33.95 -27.53 -5.63
N PHE A 42 33.34 -26.53 -6.29
CA PHE A 42 33.53 -26.30 -7.73
C PHE A 42 34.90 -25.70 -8.08
N TYR A 43 35.60 -25.11 -7.11
CA TYR A 43 36.89 -24.46 -7.36
C TYR A 43 37.95 -25.48 -7.80
N GLY A 44 38.57 -25.25 -8.95
CA GLY A 44 39.51 -26.18 -9.60
C GLY A 44 38.85 -27.38 -10.29
N MET A 45 37.52 -27.51 -10.27
CA MET A 45 36.81 -28.65 -10.84
C MET A 45 36.50 -28.44 -12.32
N GLU A 46 37.45 -28.79 -13.19
CA GLU A 46 37.23 -28.86 -14.64
C GLU A 46 36.71 -30.25 -15.06
N SER A 47 35.90 -30.30 -16.13
CA SER A 47 35.31 -31.55 -16.63
C SER A 47 35.11 -31.52 -18.15
N ASN A 48 34.57 -32.58 -18.74
CA ASN A 48 34.17 -32.59 -20.13
C ASN A 48 32.75 -32.04 -20.30
N ASN A 49 32.46 -31.52 -21.50
CA ASN A 49 31.13 -31.02 -21.82
C ASN A 49 30.06 -32.12 -21.63
N GLY A 50 29.00 -31.80 -20.87
CA GLY A 50 27.90 -32.71 -20.56
C GLY A 50 28.06 -33.53 -19.28
N ASP A 51 29.23 -33.49 -18.62
CA ASP A 51 29.43 -34.14 -17.32
C ASP A 51 28.50 -33.51 -16.27
N LYS A 52 27.97 -34.33 -15.35
CA LYS A 52 26.99 -33.89 -14.34
C LYS A 52 27.47 -34.13 -12.92
N VAL A 53 27.12 -33.20 -12.06
CA VAL A 53 27.34 -33.29 -10.61
C VAL A 53 26.09 -32.89 -9.86
N LEU A 54 25.90 -33.46 -8.67
CA LEU A 54 24.91 -33.02 -7.71
C LEU A 54 25.59 -32.11 -6.69
N LEU A 55 25.08 -30.89 -6.54
CA LEU A 55 25.38 -30.02 -5.41
C LEU A 55 24.37 -30.27 -4.30
N LYS A 56 24.84 -30.60 -3.10
CA LYS A 56 23.99 -30.82 -1.93
C LYS A 56 23.29 -29.54 -1.46
N SER A 57 24.07 -28.48 -1.26
CA SER A 57 23.64 -27.17 -0.77
C SER A 57 24.62 -26.10 -1.20
N TRP A 58 24.24 -24.82 -1.10
CA TRP A 58 25.10 -23.71 -1.43
C TRP A 58 26.24 -23.61 -0.40
N TYR A 59 25.89 -23.63 0.88
CA TYR A 59 26.80 -23.68 2.03
C TYR A 59 27.04 -25.13 2.50
N ARG A 60 28.18 -25.39 3.17
CA ARG A 60 28.52 -26.75 3.67
C ARG A 60 27.61 -27.25 4.80
N ASP A 61 26.91 -26.35 5.46
CA ASP A 61 26.02 -26.61 6.60
C ASP A 61 24.66 -27.21 6.20
N GLY A 62 24.33 -27.26 4.90
CA GLY A 62 23.06 -27.79 4.41
C GLY A 62 21.96 -26.76 4.18
N SER A 63 22.27 -25.46 4.19
CA SER A 63 21.33 -24.33 4.15
C SER A 63 20.57 -24.09 2.82
N GLY A 64 20.25 -25.16 2.07
CA GLY A 64 19.51 -25.10 0.81
C GLY A 64 20.37 -24.70 -0.40
N GLY A 65 19.75 -24.46 -1.56
CA GLY A 65 20.45 -23.99 -2.77
C GLY A 65 21.15 -25.06 -3.61
N GLY A 66 21.05 -26.34 -3.25
CA GLY A 66 21.56 -27.48 -4.01
C GLY A 66 20.89 -27.67 -5.38
N GLY A 67 21.32 -28.68 -6.13
CA GLY A 67 20.76 -29.02 -7.43
C GLY A 67 21.76 -29.68 -8.39
N ILE A 68 21.29 -30.09 -9.56
CA ILE A 68 22.11 -30.71 -10.59
C ILE A 68 22.79 -29.63 -11.43
N PHE A 69 24.08 -29.80 -11.69
CA PHE A 69 24.87 -28.98 -12.60
C PHE A 69 25.43 -29.84 -13.72
N GLU A 70 25.55 -29.24 -14.90
CA GLU A 70 26.15 -29.84 -16.10
C GLU A 70 27.30 -28.95 -16.58
N PHE A 71 28.47 -29.53 -16.84
CA PHE A 71 29.60 -28.77 -17.36
C PHE A 71 29.36 -28.38 -18.82
N ASN A 72 29.54 -27.10 -19.14
CA ASN A 72 29.38 -26.55 -20.48
C ASN A 72 30.64 -25.80 -20.91
N ASP A 73 31.35 -26.36 -21.88
CA ASP A 73 32.63 -25.86 -22.40
C ASP A 73 32.49 -24.65 -23.35
N SER A 74 31.27 -24.22 -23.64
CA SER A 74 30.96 -23.11 -24.54
C SER A 74 30.60 -21.82 -23.79
N ILE A 75 30.43 -21.89 -22.47
CA ILE A 75 30.15 -20.73 -21.61
C ILE A 75 31.48 -20.13 -21.13
N ILE A 76 31.68 -18.84 -21.39
CA ILE A 76 32.83 -18.07 -20.89
C ILE A 76 32.75 -17.86 -19.38
N ARG A 77 33.87 -18.01 -18.68
CA ARG A 77 33.95 -18.01 -17.21
C ARG A 77 33.55 -16.70 -16.55
N SER A 78 33.76 -15.57 -17.24
CA SER A 78 33.24 -14.26 -16.82
C SER A 78 31.70 -14.17 -16.74
N LYS A 79 30.96 -15.18 -17.23
CA LYS A 79 29.51 -15.31 -16.98
C LYS A 79 29.16 -15.90 -15.61
N HIS A 80 30.15 -16.15 -14.75
CA HIS A 80 29.91 -16.54 -13.36
C HIS A 80 28.87 -15.62 -12.70
N ASP A 81 27.86 -16.23 -12.09
CA ASP A 81 26.81 -15.53 -11.36
C ASP A 81 26.63 -16.02 -9.92
N GLY A 82 27.39 -17.05 -9.52
CA GLY A 82 27.38 -17.63 -8.19
C GLY A 82 26.15 -18.47 -7.85
N GLY A 83 25.28 -18.76 -8.83
CA GLY A 83 24.10 -19.60 -8.60
C GLY A 83 23.67 -20.49 -9.76
N CYS A 84 23.43 -19.93 -10.95
CA CYS A 84 23.05 -20.69 -12.14
C CYS A 84 24.26 -21.06 -13.02
N ILE A 85 25.31 -20.24 -13.00
CA ILE A 85 26.54 -20.41 -13.75
C ILE A 85 27.71 -20.26 -12.79
N ILE A 86 28.44 -21.36 -12.57
CA ILE A 86 29.59 -21.42 -11.69
C ILE A 86 30.86 -21.67 -12.52
N SER A 87 31.71 -20.64 -12.61
CA SER A 87 33.08 -20.79 -13.10
C SER A 87 33.92 -21.60 -12.10
N PRO A 88 34.69 -22.62 -12.54
CA PRO A 88 35.56 -23.39 -11.66
C PRO A 88 36.83 -22.61 -11.23
N SER A 89 37.08 -21.41 -11.77
CA SER A 89 38.23 -20.57 -11.39
C SER A 89 37.90 -19.42 -10.46
N VAL A 90 36.65 -19.32 -9.98
CA VAL A 90 36.26 -18.32 -8.96
C VAL A 90 36.35 -18.94 -7.57
N PRO A 91 37.24 -18.45 -6.68
CA PRO A 91 37.40 -19.00 -5.34
C PRO A 91 36.29 -18.53 -4.39
N TYR A 92 35.74 -19.45 -3.60
CA TYR A 92 34.92 -19.11 -2.43
C TYR A 92 35.79 -19.11 -1.17
N ILE A 93 36.04 -17.93 -0.61
CA ILE A 93 36.97 -17.74 0.52
C ILE A 93 36.27 -17.57 1.87
N GLY A 94 34.94 -17.73 1.93
CA GLY A 94 34.15 -17.74 3.16
C GLY A 94 32.91 -16.83 3.11
N ASP A 95 32.03 -17.00 4.10
CA ASP A 95 30.68 -16.41 4.12
C ASP A 95 30.69 -14.87 4.16
N ALA A 96 31.70 -14.26 4.79
CA ALA A 96 31.90 -12.81 4.78
C ALA A 96 32.14 -12.22 3.37
N TYR A 97 32.49 -13.06 2.39
CA TYR A 97 32.83 -12.68 1.02
C TYR A 97 31.83 -13.25 0.01
N VAL A 98 30.59 -13.56 0.43
CA VAL A 98 29.55 -14.09 -0.46
C VAL A 98 29.29 -13.17 -1.67
N SER A 99 29.35 -11.86 -1.45
CA SER A 99 29.13 -10.83 -2.47
C SER A 99 30.23 -10.82 -3.53
N ASP A 100 31.48 -11.06 -3.12
CA ASP A 100 32.64 -11.17 -4.00
C ASP A 100 32.53 -12.41 -4.88
N TYR A 101 32.13 -13.54 -4.29
CA TYR A 101 31.93 -14.80 -5.02
C TYR A 101 30.89 -14.64 -6.13
N VAL A 102 29.67 -14.17 -5.84
CA VAL A 102 28.62 -14.03 -6.87
C VAL A 102 28.98 -13.02 -7.97
N ASN A 103 29.92 -12.11 -7.70
CA ASN A 103 30.47 -11.17 -8.67
C ASN A 103 31.66 -11.72 -9.47
N GLY A 104 32.14 -12.94 -9.18
CA GLY A 104 33.29 -13.54 -9.85
C GLY A 104 34.63 -12.91 -9.45
N VAL A 105 34.70 -12.28 -8.27
CA VAL A 105 35.94 -11.69 -7.77
C VAL A 105 36.98 -12.79 -7.57
N GLY A 106 38.20 -12.54 -8.06
CA GLY A 106 39.29 -13.52 -7.98
C GLY A 106 39.27 -14.59 -9.06
N ASP A 107 38.46 -14.47 -10.12
CA ASP A 107 38.53 -15.39 -11.27
C ASP A 107 39.94 -15.38 -11.89
N GLU A 108 40.63 -16.51 -11.82
CA GLU A 108 41.99 -16.65 -12.37
C GLU A 108 41.98 -16.72 -13.91
N HIS A 109 40.84 -17.09 -14.52
CA HIS A 109 40.72 -17.39 -15.95
C HIS A 109 39.41 -16.85 -16.59
N PRO A 110 39.07 -15.55 -16.44
CA PRO A 110 37.76 -15.00 -16.80
C PRO A 110 37.47 -15.01 -18.32
N SER A 111 38.51 -15.12 -19.15
CA SER A 111 38.40 -15.19 -20.62
C SER A 111 38.33 -16.62 -21.16
N SER A 112 38.57 -17.64 -20.32
CA SER A 112 38.48 -19.04 -20.71
C SER A 112 37.02 -19.50 -20.76
N ASN A 113 36.75 -20.60 -21.47
CA ASN A 113 35.45 -21.25 -21.44
C ASN A 113 35.40 -22.40 -20.43
N GLY A 114 34.19 -22.90 -20.16
CA GLY A 114 33.93 -23.98 -19.23
C GLY A 114 33.31 -23.47 -17.94
N CYS A 115 32.01 -23.69 -17.78
CA CYS A 115 31.29 -23.42 -16.53
C CYS A 115 30.34 -24.56 -16.18
N TRP A 116 30.10 -24.75 -14.89
CA TRP A 116 29.03 -25.58 -14.40
C TRP A 116 27.71 -24.81 -14.47
N VAL A 117 26.75 -25.35 -15.22
CA VAL A 117 25.44 -24.71 -15.46
C VAL A 117 24.35 -25.51 -14.78
N ARG A 118 23.58 -24.85 -13.93
CA ARG A 118 22.46 -25.43 -13.20
C ARG A 118 21.37 -25.93 -14.16
N ARG A 119 20.85 -27.12 -13.92
CA ARG A 119 19.82 -27.78 -14.74
C ARG A 119 18.44 -27.75 -14.07
N ASP A 120 17.41 -27.96 -14.89
CA ASP A 120 16.01 -28.15 -14.48
C ASP A 120 15.44 -27.03 -13.60
N ILE A 121 15.86 -25.79 -13.87
CA ILE A 121 15.41 -24.59 -13.16
C ILE A 121 13.96 -24.31 -13.53
N LYS A 122 13.08 -24.31 -12.53
CA LYS A 122 11.66 -23.92 -12.66
C LYS A 122 11.36 -22.55 -12.08
N GLU A 123 12.13 -22.14 -11.08
CA GLU A 123 12.09 -20.82 -10.43
C GLU A 123 13.52 -20.49 -9.98
N ILE A 124 13.84 -19.19 -9.86
CA ILE A 124 15.08 -18.75 -9.23
C ILE A 124 14.81 -18.56 -7.75
N THR A 125 15.45 -19.35 -6.88
CA THR A 125 15.32 -19.19 -5.43
C THR A 125 16.53 -18.46 -4.86
N GLY A 126 16.32 -17.73 -3.76
CA GLY A 126 17.38 -16.95 -3.15
C GLY A 126 18.56 -17.81 -2.67
N GLU A 127 18.27 -19.02 -2.19
CA GLU A 127 19.27 -19.98 -1.72
C GLU A 127 20.21 -20.43 -2.84
N MET A 128 19.76 -20.41 -4.11
CA MET A 128 20.65 -20.71 -5.25
C MET A 128 21.79 -19.70 -5.38
N TYR A 129 21.63 -18.49 -4.83
CA TYR A 129 22.62 -17.40 -4.87
C TYR A 129 23.20 -17.12 -3.48
N GLY A 130 23.12 -18.07 -2.54
CA GLY A 130 23.67 -17.87 -1.20
C GLY A 130 22.93 -16.81 -0.40
N MET A 131 21.67 -16.49 -0.71
CA MET A 131 20.85 -15.68 0.19
C MET A 131 20.38 -16.55 1.36
N HIS A 132 21.33 -16.89 2.23
CA HIS A 132 21.08 -17.51 3.51
C HIS A 132 21.54 -16.54 4.59
N GLY A 133 20.61 -16.04 5.41
CA GLY A 133 20.92 -15.12 6.49
C GLY A 133 20.73 -15.79 7.84
N ASN A 134 21.81 -15.83 8.64
CA ASN A 134 21.66 -15.70 10.08
C ASN A 134 21.12 -14.28 10.34
N PRO A 135 20.03 -14.09 11.12
CA PRO A 135 19.52 -12.77 11.52
C PRO A 135 20.60 -11.80 12.03
N ASP A 136 21.68 -12.34 12.59
CA ASP A 136 22.77 -11.60 13.21
C ASP A 136 23.88 -11.17 12.20
N ASP A 137 23.87 -11.69 10.98
CA ASP A 137 24.89 -11.37 9.97
C ASP A 137 24.52 -10.09 9.23
N ASN A 138 25.28 -9.01 9.49
CA ASN A 138 25.16 -7.73 8.78
C ASN A 138 25.78 -7.77 7.37
N LEU A 139 25.57 -8.88 6.65
CA LEU A 139 26.13 -9.16 5.33
C LEU A 139 25.33 -8.44 4.23
N ASP A 140 26.01 -7.78 3.29
CA ASP A 140 25.34 -7.17 2.14
C ASP A 140 24.97 -8.21 1.08
N LEU A 141 23.68 -8.51 0.96
CA LEU A 141 23.14 -9.45 -0.03
C LEU A 141 22.57 -8.74 -1.27
N SER A 142 22.79 -7.43 -1.41
CA SER A 142 22.37 -6.70 -2.62
C SER A 142 22.97 -7.29 -3.91
N PRO A 143 24.26 -7.67 -3.98
CA PRO A 143 24.83 -8.29 -5.18
C PRO A 143 24.17 -9.64 -5.50
N ASN A 144 23.92 -10.46 -4.48
CA ASN A 144 23.30 -11.77 -4.62
C ASN A 144 21.88 -11.65 -5.19
N LEU A 145 21.06 -10.74 -4.63
CA LEU A 145 19.72 -10.48 -5.14
C LEU A 145 19.76 -9.95 -6.59
N ARG A 146 20.68 -9.04 -6.93
CA ARG A 146 20.85 -8.56 -8.32
C ARG A 146 21.21 -9.68 -9.30
N LYS A 147 22.08 -10.62 -8.90
CA LYS A 147 22.44 -11.77 -9.74
C LYS A 147 21.27 -12.72 -9.94
N ALA A 148 20.50 -12.99 -8.88
CA ALA A 148 19.25 -13.76 -8.98
C ALA A 148 18.21 -13.09 -9.89
N ILE A 149 18.01 -11.77 -9.76
CA ILE A 149 17.12 -10.97 -10.62
C ILE A 149 17.57 -11.03 -12.08
N SER A 150 18.87 -10.89 -12.34
CA SER A 150 19.42 -10.94 -13.70
C SER A 150 19.15 -12.30 -14.36
N ALA A 151 19.44 -13.39 -13.66
CA ALA A 151 19.16 -14.74 -14.16
C ALA A 151 17.66 -14.97 -14.38
N ALA A 152 16.81 -14.54 -13.44
CA ALA A 152 15.36 -14.63 -13.59
C ALA A 152 14.86 -13.84 -14.81
N GLY A 153 15.40 -12.65 -15.04
CA GLY A 153 15.09 -11.82 -16.19
C GLY A 153 15.42 -12.50 -17.52
N VAL A 154 16.63 -13.07 -17.63
CA VAL A 154 17.08 -13.80 -18.84
C VAL A 154 16.25 -15.05 -19.10
N LEU A 155 15.90 -15.80 -18.04
CA LEU A 155 15.13 -17.04 -18.15
C LEU A 155 13.61 -16.82 -18.24
N GLY A 156 13.13 -15.59 -18.00
CA GLY A 156 11.70 -15.30 -17.93
C GLY A 156 11.00 -15.92 -16.71
N LEU A 157 11.74 -16.14 -15.62
CA LEU A 157 11.27 -16.76 -14.39
C LEU A 157 11.02 -15.70 -13.30
N GLY A 158 10.41 -16.12 -12.19
CA GLY A 158 10.29 -15.30 -10.99
C GLY A 158 11.40 -15.58 -9.97
N VAL A 159 11.52 -14.67 -9.00
CA VAL A 159 12.45 -14.79 -7.87
C VAL A 159 11.66 -15.17 -6.62
N VAL A 160 12.09 -16.23 -5.94
CA VAL A 160 11.55 -16.69 -4.66
C VAL A 160 12.55 -16.36 -3.56
N LEU A 161 12.20 -15.45 -2.66
CA LEU A 161 13.01 -15.11 -1.51
C LEU A 161 12.95 -16.23 -0.46
N PRO A 162 14.06 -16.53 0.23
CA PRO A 162 14.11 -17.55 1.28
C PRO A 162 13.28 -17.13 2.50
N GLY A 163 13.02 -18.08 3.40
CA GLY A 163 12.42 -17.83 4.71
C GLY A 163 13.43 -17.30 5.73
N ASN A 164 14.10 -16.19 5.43
CA ASN A 164 15.08 -15.55 6.31
C ASN A 164 15.17 -14.03 6.07
N ILE A 165 16.08 -13.38 6.79
CA ILE A 165 16.39 -11.96 6.63
C ILE A 165 17.48 -11.79 5.56
N ILE A 166 17.22 -10.89 4.61
CA ILE A 166 18.17 -10.43 3.60
C ILE A 166 18.44 -8.95 3.83
N ASN A 167 19.70 -8.56 4.05
CA ASN A 167 20.09 -7.17 4.22
C ASN A 167 20.57 -6.57 2.88
N LEU A 168 19.96 -5.45 2.47
CA LEU A 168 20.33 -4.68 1.28
C LEU A 168 21.05 -3.39 1.68
N LYS A 169 22.33 -3.29 1.34
CA LYS A 169 23.17 -2.09 1.53
C LYS A 169 23.44 -1.29 0.25
N SER A 170 22.83 -1.70 -0.87
CA SER A 170 22.76 -0.88 -2.08
C SER A 170 21.41 -1.05 -2.80
N PRO A 171 20.99 -0.06 -3.62
CA PRO A 171 19.75 -0.16 -4.37
C PRO A 171 19.68 -1.39 -5.27
N VAL A 172 18.47 -1.90 -5.46
CA VAL A 172 18.19 -3.06 -6.33
C VAL A 172 17.12 -2.67 -7.32
N SER A 173 17.32 -3.00 -8.61
CA SER A 173 16.36 -2.73 -9.68
C SER A 173 15.89 -4.04 -10.28
N ILE A 174 14.57 -4.19 -10.38
CA ILE A 174 13.91 -5.36 -10.96
C ILE A 174 13.31 -4.93 -12.30
N PRO A 175 13.80 -5.46 -13.44
CA PRO A 175 13.20 -5.17 -14.73
C PRO A 175 11.88 -5.93 -14.85
N ILE A 176 10.78 -5.17 -14.93
CA ILE A 176 9.43 -5.75 -15.05
C ILE A 176 8.88 -5.68 -16.49
N HIS A 177 9.70 -5.28 -17.46
CA HIS A 177 9.38 -5.28 -18.89
C HIS A 177 10.44 -6.02 -19.72
N GLN A 178 10.09 -6.43 -20.94
CA GLN A 178 10.96 -7.26 -21.80
C GLN A 178 12.08 -6.50 -22.55
N ARG A 179 12.36 -5.25 -22.20
CA ARG A 179 13.45 -4.49 -22.87
C ARG A 179 14.71 -4.64 -22.02
N GLU A 180 15.88 -4.55 -22.65
CA GLU A 180 17.16 -4.44 -21.93
C GLU A 180 17.49 -5.61 -20.97
N GLY A 181 17.48 -6.85 -21.46
CA GLY A 181 18.05 -7.98 -20.71
C GLY A 181 17.03 -8.96 -20.09
N GLY A 182 15.74 -8.76 -20.32
CA GLY A 182 14.69 -9.71 -20.00
C GLY A 182 13.70 -9.20 -18.95
N LYS A 183 12.71 -10.02 -18.59
CA LYS A 183 11.63 -9.65 -17.67
C LYS A 183 11.56 -10.64 -16.52
N VAL A 184 11.65 -10.15 -15.29
CA VAL A 184 11.33 -10.97 -14.11
C VAL A 184 9.81 -11.18 -14.05
N ALA A 185 9.37 -12.42 -13.86
CA ALA A 185 7.96 -12.76 -13.89
C ALA A 185 7.20 -12.31 -12.63
N TYR A 186 7.82 -12.43 -11.46
CA TYR A 186 7.31 -12.03 -10.13
C TYR A 186 8.45 -12.00 -9.12
N ILE A 187 8.20 -11.40 -7.96
CA ILE A 187 8.97 -11.64 -6.74
C ILE A 187 8.03 -12.13 -5.65
N ARG A 188 8.40 -13.20 -4.94
CA ARG A 188 7.60 -13.69 -3.81
C ARG A 188 8.49 -14.18 -2.68
N GLY A 189 8.05 -14.04 -1.44
CA GLY A 189 8.61 -14.78 -0.32
C GLY A 189 7.93 -16.13 -0.14
N VAL A 190 8.46 -16.91 0.80
CA VAL A 190 7.82 -18.15 1.28
C VAL A 190 6.71 -17.86 2.30
N ASP A 191 6.86 -16.79 3.08
CA ASP A 191 5.89 -16.31 4.08
C ASP A 191 6.20 -14.86 4.45
N GLU A 192 5.17 -14.03 4.66
CA GLU A 192 5.32 -12.59 5.00
C GLU A 192 6.17 -12.36 6.25
N LYS A 193 6.15 -13.28 7.23
CA LYS A 193 6.87 -13.17 8.50
C LYS A 193 8.27 -13.78 8.46
N LEU A 194 8.58 -14.58 7.45
CA LEU A 194 9.86 -15.28 7.32
C LEU A 194 10.75 -14.63 6.26
N SER A 195 10.19 -14.32 5.08
CA SER A 195 10.91 -13.65 4.00
C SER A 195 10.97 -12.15 4.25
N ILE A 196 12.07 -11.70 4.84
CA ILE A 196 12.24 -10.31 5.26
C ILE A 196 13.38 -9.67 4.47
N VAL A 197 13.09 -8.57 3.80
CA VAL A 197 14.09 -7.72 3.16
C VAL A 197 14.31 -6.49 4.02
N ASN A 198 15.49 -6.41 4.62
CA ASN A 198 15.96 -5.24 5.34
C ASN A 198 16.65 -4.28 4.38
N ILE A 199 16.28 -3.00 4.43
CA ILE A 199 16.88 -1.94 3.62
C ILE A 199 17.63 -0.98 4.56
N LEU A 200 18.93 -0.82 4.34
CA LEU A 200 19.86 -0.03 5.17
C LEU A 200 20.17 1.31 4.51
N ALA A 201 19.17 2.18 4.36
CA ALA A 201 19.31 3.41 3.59
C ALA A 201 20.22 4.46 4.27
N SER A 202 20.29 4.51 5.61
CA SER A 202 21.06 5.48 6.40
C SER A 202 22.57 5.28 6.33
N GLU A 203 23.03 4.09 5.91
CA GLU A 203 24.45 3.85 5.61
C GLU A 203 24.90 4.59 4.32
N THR A 204 23.95 5.17 3.58
CA THR A 204 24.22 5.99 2.40
C THR A 204 23.72 7.42 2.59
N SER A 205 24.42 8.41 2.07
CA SER A 205 23.96 9.82 2.08
C SER A 205 22.80 10.09 1.10
N GLN A 206 22.06 9.05 0.67
CA GLN A 206 21.15 9.11 -0.47
C GLN A 206 19.68 8.86 -0.06
N ASN A 207 18.80 9.83 -0.35
CA ASN A 207 17.34 9.70 -0.20
C ASN A 207 16.70 8.77 -1.27
N ASN A 208 17.52 8.17 -2.14
CA ASN A 208 17.10 7.37 -3.30
C ASN A 208 17.51 5.89 -3.17
N PHE A 209 17.28 5.35 -1.98
CA PHE A 209 17.67 3.99 -1.63
C PHE A 209 16.43 3.14 -1.36
N GLY A 210 16.30 2.02 -2.09
CA GLY A 210 15.17 1.10 -2.01
C GLY A 210 15.18 0.08 -3.15
N ILE A 211 14.03 -0.57 -3.40
CA ILE A 211 13.84 -1.47 -4.54
C ILE A 211 13.07 -0.76 -5.65
N TYR A 212 13.66 -0.71 -6.84
CA TYR A 212 13.08 -0.12 -8.04
C TYR A 212 12.37 -1.20 -8.87
N LEU A 213 11.14 -0.91 -9.27
CA LEU A 213 10.39 -1.68 -10.27
C LEU A 213 10.22 -0.78 -11.51
N ASP A 214 11.12 -0.95 -12.47
CA ASP A 214 11.13 -0.14 -13.68
C ASP A 214 10.38 -0.86 -14.79
N GLY A 215 9.22 -0.28 -15.12
CA GLY A 215 8.32 -0.74 -16.14
C GLY A 215 8.42 0.05 -17.44
N SER A 216 7.49 -0.23 -18.34
CA SER A 216 7.26 0.56 -19.53
C SER A 216 5.76 0.65 -19.78
N LEU A 217 5.31 1.85 -20.16
CA LEU A 217 3.93 2.09 -20.56
C LEU A 217 3.60 1.58 -21.97
N SER A 218 4.61 1.14 -22.72
CA SER A 218 4.49 0.75 -24.14
C SER A 218 4.56 -0.76 -24.38
N VAL A 219 4.89 -1.55 -23.35
CA VAL A 219 4.98 -3.01 -23.41
C VAL A 219 4.43 -3.63 -22.13
N PHE A 220 4.24 -4.95 -22.11
CA PHE A 220 3.75 -5.65 -20.93
C PHE A 220 4.68 -5.46 -19.73
N SER A 221 4.16 -4.85 -18.67
CA SER A 221 4.85 -4.62 -17.40
C SER A 221 4.12 -5.22 -16.19
N SER A 222 3.32 -6.27 -16.41
CA SER A 222 2.56 -6.92 -15.34
C SER A 222 3.47 -7.68 -14.38
N PHE A 223 3.31 -7.45 -13.08
CA PHE A 223 4.25 -7.93 -12.06
C PHE A 223 3.59 -8.23 -10.71
N PRO A 224 3.57 -9.50 -10.27
CA PRO A 224 3.16 -9.91 -8.93
C PRO A 224 4.25 -9.73 -7.86
N ILE A 225 3.84 -9.35 -6.65
CA ILE A 225 4.66 -9.24 -5.42
C ILE A 225 3.91 -9.89 -4.27
N GLU A 226 4.45 -10.94 -3.66
CA GLU A 226 3.67 -11.74 -2.70
C GLU A 226 4.44 -12.25 -1.47
N ASN A 227 3.78 -12.31 -0.31
CA ASN A 227 4.22 -13.04 0.89
C ASN A 227 5.62 -12.66 1.41
N LEU A 228 5.90 -11.37 1.54
CA LEU A 228 7.20 -10.90 2.03
C LEU A 228 7.09 -9.59 2.81
N THR A 229 8.04 -9.35 3.69
CA THR A 229 8.22 -8.07 4.39
C THR A 229 9.35 -7.29 3.74
N ILE A 230 9.13 -6.00 3.50
CA ILE A 230 10.18 -5.02 3.17
C ILE A 230 10.20 -4.01 4.31
N ARG A 231 11.31 -3.90 5.03
CA ARG A 231 11.41 -2.97 6.15
C ARG A 231 12.72 -2.20 6.14
N SER A 232 12.64 -0.95 6.57
CA SER A 232 13.81 -0.19 6.93
C SER A 232 14.34 -0.70 8.27
N VAL A 233 15.66 -0.71 8.44
CA VAL A 233 16.27 -0.87 9.78
C VAL A 233 16.65 0.48 10.40
N ASP A 234 16.44 1.56 9.67
CA ASP A 234 16.78 2.93 10.09
C ASP A 234 15.69 3.56 10.93
N SER A 235 14.44 3.11 10.76
CA SER A 235 13.33 3.53 11.60
C SER A 235 12.64 2.33 12.22
N SER A 236 12.11 2.53 13.42
CA SER A 236 11.34 1.56 14.18
C SER A 236 10.36 2.33 15.06
N ALA A 237 9.52 1.64 15.83
CA ALA A 237 8.64 2.28 16.81
C ALA A 237 9.36 3.28 17.74
N ASN A 238 10.68 3.12 17.95
CA ASN A 238 11.51 3.95 18.85
C ASN A 238 12.60 4.78 18.14
N ARG A 239 12.77 4.64 16.81
CA ARG A 239 13.78 5.36 16.01
C ARG A 239 13.08 5.99 14.83
N SER A 240 13.11 7.32 14.73
CA SER A 240 12.21 8.08 13.86
C SER A 240 12.95 8.99 12.88
N ASP A 241 14.11 8.54 12.42
CA ASP A 241 14.83 9.17 11.31
C ASP A 241 14.56 8.36 10.04
N TRP A 242 13.40 8.60 9.44
CA TRP A 242 13.00 7.94 8.22
C TRP A 242 13.94 8.26 7.06
N SER A 243 14.30 7.24 6.29
CA SER A 243 15.17 7.31 5.14
C SER A 243 14.62 6.44 4.00
N GLY A 244 15.03 6.76 2.78
CA GLY A 244 14.82 5.91 1.61
C GLY A 244 13.35 5.60 1.29
N PHE A 245 13.14 4.50 0.57
CA PHE A 245 11.82 3.98 0.26
C PHE A 245 11.81 2.46 0.19
N GLY A 246 10.64 1.85 0.41
CA GLY A 246 10.47 0.40 0.27
C GLY A 246 10.46 0.01 -1.21
N LEU A 247 9.46 0.51 -1.94
CA LEU A 247 9.29 0.28 -3.38
C LEU A 247 9.15 1.58 -4.16
N ASN A 248 9.83 1.66 -5.30
CA ASN A 248 9.59 2.68 -6.31
C ASN A 248 9.05 2.04 -7.58
N ILE A 249 7.75 2.22 -7.82
CA ILE A 249 6.99 1.62 -8.89
C ILE A 249 6.81 2.67 -9.97
N ASN A 250 7.49 2.46 -11.10
CA ASN A 250 7.56 3.43 -12.18
C ASN A 250 7.14 2.77 -13.50
N LYS A 251 6.26 3.43 -14.26
CA LYS A 251 5.82 2.96 -15.59
C LYS A 251 5.25 1.54 -15.58
N CYS A 252 4.60 1.14 -14.49
CA CYS A 252 4.06 -0.21 -14.31
C CYS A 252 2.60 -0.31 -14.77
N ILE A 253 2.28 -1.33 -15.56
CA ILE A 253 0.94 -1.68 -16.02
C ILE A 253 0.57 -3.05 -15.47
N ARG A 254 -0.45 -3.11 -14.60
CA ARG A 254 -0.96 -4.32 -13.93
C ARG A 254 0.00 -4.93 -12.90
N LEU A 255 0.13 -4.26 -11.77
CA LEU A 255 0.79 -4.82 -10.59
C LEU A 255 -0.24 -5.50 -9.68
N SER A 256 0.12 -6.64 -9.09
CA SER A 256 -0.64 -7.24 -7.99
C SER A 256 0.28 -7.41 -6.79
N MET A 257 -0.05 -6.80 -5.67
CA MET A 257 0.68 -6.93 -4.41
C MET A 257 -0.22 -7.60 -3.37
N ARG A 258 0.23 -8.71 -2.78
CA ARG A 258 -0.57 -9.49 -1.83
C ARG A 258 0.24 -10.00 -0.64
N ASN A 259 -0.27 -9.82 0.58
CA ASN A 259 0.39 -10.27 1.82
C ASN A 259 1.81 -9.69 1.92
N VAL A 260 1.90 -8.37 1.80
CA VAL A 260 3.17 -7.64 1.85
C VAL A 260 3.11 -6.60 2.95
N LEU A 261 4.11 -6.60 3.81
CA LEU A 261 4.33 -5.57 4.83
C LEU A 261 5.44 -4.62 4.36
N ILE A 262 5.16 -3.32 4.39
CA ILE A 262 6.13 -2.25 4.11
C ILE A 262 6.25 -1.35 5.33
N ASP A 263 7.44 -1.34 5.92
CA ASP A 263 7.66 -0.79 7.26
C ASP A 263 8.83 0.18 7.34
N GLY A 264 8.61 1.34 7.97
CA GLY A 264 9.71 2.17 8.44
C GLY A 264 10.42 3.07 7.41
N PHE A 265 9.80 3.40 6.29
CA PHE A 265 10.45 4.23 5.25
C PHE A 265 10.06 5.70 5.31
N GLU A 266 10.90 6.59 4.75
CA GLU A 266 10.47 7.96 4.45
C GLU A 266 9.25 7.91 3.52
N ILE A 267 9.32 7.07 2.49
CA ILE A 267 8.18 6.74 1.65
C ILE A 267 8.08 5.21 1.48
N GLY A 268 7.00 4.58 1.95
CA GLY A 268 6.81 3.13 1.78
C GLY A 268 6.80 2.72 0.30
N CYS A 269 5.83 3.25 -0.45
CA CYS A 269 5.67 3.04 -1.89
C CYS A 269 5.61 4.36 -2.66
N LYS A 270 6.53 4.57 -3.60
CA LYS A 270 6.46 5.63 -4.62
C LYS A 270 5.78 5.08 -5.87
N LEU A 271 4.71 5.74 -6.32
CA LEU A 271 3.98 5.38 -7.54
C LEU A 271 4.08 6.52 -8.56
N LYS A 272 4.61 6.21 -9.76
CA LYS A 272 4.75 7.17 -10.86
C LYS A 272 4.37 6.52 -12.18
N ASP A 273 3.70 7.27 -13.05
CA ASP A 273 3.38 6.84 -14.42
C ASP A 273 2.78 5.43 -14.50
N SER A 274 1.91 5.04 -13.55
CA SER A 274 1.51 3.65 -13.37
C SER A 274 -0.01 3.45 -13.46
N LEU A 275 -0.43 2.29 -13.97
CA LEU A 275 -1.83 1.97 -14.29
C LEU A 275 -2.22 0.56 -13.84
N TYR A 276 -3.43 0.42 -13.28
CA TYR A 276 -4.03 -0.88 -12.91
C TYR A 276 -3.27 -1.60 -11.78
N LEU A 277 -2.94 -0.90 -10.70
CA LEU A 277 -2.25 -1.51 -9.56
C LEU A 277 -3.29 -1.98 -8.54
N GLU A 278 -3.12 -3.20 -8.04
CA GLU A 278 -3.93 -3.77 -6.98
C GLU A 278 -3.06 -4.13 -5.77
N PHE A 279 -3.45 -3.64 -4.60
CA PHE A 279 -2.88 -3.99 -3.30
C PHE A 279 -3.96 -4.71 -2.51
N ASN A 280 -3.66 -5.91 -2.02
CA ASN A 280 -4.62 -6.78 -1.36
C ASN A 280 -4.00 -7.39 -0.10
N ASN A 281 -4.60 -7.17 1.07
CA ASN A 281 -4.06 -7.71 2.32
C ASN A 281 -2.60 -7.25 2.55
N CYS A 282 -2.33 -5.96 2.34
CA CYS A 282 -1.01 -5.35 2.54
C CYS A 282 -1.01 -4.47 3.79
N ARG A 283 0.13 -4.35 4.45
CA ARG A 283 0.30 -3.54 5.64
C ARG A 283 1.36 -2.48 5.42
N PHE A 284 1.05 -1.24 5.78
CA PHE A 284 1.94 -0.10 5.70
C PHE A 284 2.10 0.51 7.09
N THR A 285 3.20 0.18 7.74
CA THR A 285 3.42 0.47 9.15
C THR A 285 4.60 1.42 9.34
N TYR A 286 4.51 2.34 10.30
CA TYR A 286 5.61 3.21 10.70
C TYR A 286 6.33 3.94 9.56
N ASN A 287 5.69 4.21 8.42
CA ASN A 287 6.30 5.02 7.36
C ASN A 287 6.06 6.50 7.66
N LYS A 288 6.91 7.40 7.18
CA LYS A 288 6.57 8.83 7.21
C LYS A 288 5.41 9.12 6.26
N THR A 289 5.53 8.65 5.02
CA THR A 289 4.43 8.54 4.06
C THR A 289 4.31 7.09 3.58
N ALA A 290 3.18 6.41 3.81
CA ALA A 290 3.04 5.01 3.41
C ALA A 290 2.99 4.82 1.88
N ILE A 291 2.09 5.54 1.18
CA ILE A 291 1.99 5.52 -0.28
C ILE A 291 2.03 6.95 -0.81
N GLN A 292 2.92 7.20 -1.76
CA GLN A 292 3.04 8.49 -2.43
C GLN A 292 2.83 8.34 -3.94
N GLY A 293 1.79 8.98 -4.47
CA GLY A 293 1.54 9.09 -5.90
C GLY A 293 1.98 10.43 -6.46
N ARG A 294 2.73 10.42 -7.57
CA ARG A 294 3.16 11.62 -8.31
C ARG A 294 3.02 11.43 -9.81
N LEU A 295 2.83 12.54 -10.51
CA LEU A 295 3.09 12.61 -11.96
C LEU A 295 4.58 12.34 -12.20
N GLY A 296 4.89 11.36 -13.04
CA GLY A 296 6.24 11.18 -13.57
C GLY A 296 6.42 12.00 -14.84
N GLU A 297 6.78 11.34 -15.93
CA GLU A 297 6.93 11.98 -17.25
C GLU A 297 5.61 12.02 -18.03
N VAL A 298 4.67 11.12 -17.74
CA VAL A 298 3.51 10.86 -18.61
C VAL A 298 2.19 11.09 -17.89
N SER A 299 1.99 10.47 -16.72
CA SER A 299 0.75 10.55 -15.96
C SER A 299 0.97 10.33 -14.46
N GLY A 300 0.07 10.81 -13.61
CA GLY A 300 0.00 10.30 -12.24
C GLY A 300 -0.48 8.85 -12.22
N PRO A 301 -0.40 8.18 -11.06
CA PRO A 301 -0.88 6.81 -10.90
C PRO A 301 -2.41 6.77 -10.99
N ASN A 302 -2.95 5.98 -11.93
CA ASN A 302 -4.39 5.91 -12.16
C ASN A 302 -4.93 4.47 -12.14
N SER A 303 -6.23 4.32 -11.89
CA SER A 303 -6.90 3.02 -11.82
C SER A 303 -6.24 2.10 -10.78
N ILE A 304 -6.26 2.52 -9.52
CA ILE A 304 -5.58 1.84 -8.42
C ILE A 304 -6.62 1.30 -7.44
N ARG A 305 -6.45 0.05 -6.99
CA ARG A 305 -7.29 -0.55 -5.95
C ARG A 305 -6.45 -0.90 -4.73
N LEU A 306 -6.89 -0.43 -3.57
CA LEU A 306 -6.44 -0.90 -2.26
C LEU A 306 -7.58 -1.67 -1.63
N SER A 307 -7.32 -2.89 -1.17
CA SER A 307 -8.34 -3.78 -0.61
C SER A 307 -7.82 -4.51 0.61
N ARG A 308 -8.51 -4.39 1.77
CA ARG A 308 -8.08 -5.04 3.02
C ARG A 308 -6.65 -4.66 3.40
N CYS A 309 -6.30 -3.39 3.25
CA CYS A 309 -4.97 -2.89 3.62
C CYS A 309 -5.02 -2.16 4.96
N ASP A 310 -3.96 -2.32 5.75
CA ASP A 310 -3.81 -1.65 7.04
C ASP A 310 -2.76 -0.53 6.94
N PHE A 311 -3.11 0.66 7.43
CA PHE A 311 -2.22 1.80 7.55
C PHE A 311 -2.11 2.18 9.02
N GLN A 312 -0.96 1.85 9.63
CA GLN A 312 -0.79 1.98 11.07
C GLN A 312 0.46 2.77 11.43
N TYR A 313 0.32 3.69 12.38
CA TYR A 313 1.45 4.44 12.95
C TYR A 313 2.29 5.26 11.95
N ASN A 314 1.72 5.63 10.79
CA ASN A 314 2.41 6.46 9.81
C ASN A 314 2.51 7.91 10.31
N ALA A 315 3.61 8.60 10.02
CA ALA A 315 3.96 9.86 10.71
C ALA A 315 3.32 11.11 10.11
N GLU A 316 3.22 11.21 8.79
CA GLU A 316 2.76 12.41 8.08
C GLU A 316 1.55 12.14 7.19
N PHE A 317 1.62 11.08 6.37
CA PHE A 317 0.54 10.64 5.49
C PHE A 317 0.41 9.11 5.46
N CYS A 318 -0.80 8.59 5.26
CA CYS A 318 -0.96 7.19 4.85
C CYS A 318 -0.91 7.09 3.32
N ILE A 319 -1.73 7.88 2.63
CA ILE A 319 -1.81 7.94 1.17
C ILE A 319 -1.76 9.41 0.78
N GLU A 320 -0.71 9.80 0.06
CA GLU A 320 -0.54 11.16 -0.43
C GLU A 320 -0.41 11.17 -1.96
N ASN A 321 -1.50 11.57 -2.62
CA ASN A 321 -1.59 11.50 -4.07
C ASN A 321 -1.68 12.87 -4.73
N GLN A 322 -0.85 13.05 -5.75
CA GLN A 322 -0.89 14.20 -6.65
C GLN A 322 -1.02 13.72 -8.09
N HIS A 323 -1.88 14.39 -8.88
CA HIS A 323 -2.16 14.03 -10.28
C HIS A 323 -2.73 12.61 -10.48
N ALA A 324 -3.26 12.00 -9.42
CA ALA A 324 -3.73 10.62 -9.40
C ALA A 324 -5.26 10.54 -9.57
N HIS A 325 -5.76 9.56 -10.31
CA HIS A 325 -7.18 9.46 -10.65
C HIS A 325 -7.71 8.03 -10.58
N ALA A 326 -9.02 7.89 -10.34
CA ALA A 326 -9.72 6.61 -10.29
C ALA A 326 -9.12 5.62 -9.27
N TRP A 327 -8.92 6.08 -8.04
CA TRP A 327 -8.54 5.21 -6.91
C TRP A 327 -9.77 4.62 -6.24
N LYS A 328 -9.74 3.32 -5.91
CA LYS A 328 -10.71 2.66 -5.04
C LYS A 328 -9.98 2.21 -3.78
N ILE A 329 -10.39 2.75 -2.63
CA ILE A 329 -9.87 2.38 -1.32
C ILE A 329 -11.01 1.67 -0.61
N ASP A 330 -10.87 0.37 -0.40
CA ASP A 330 -11.97 -0.52 -0.09
C ASP A 330 -11.62 -1.41 1.11
N THR A 331 -12.40 -1.32 2.19
CA THR A 331 -12.22 -2.20 3.35
C THR A 331 -10.80 -2.06 3.96
N CYS A 332 -10.26 -0.85 3.97
CA CYS A 332 -8.95 -0.53 4.56
C CYS A 332 -9.09 0.02 5.99
N THR A 333 -8.09 -0.22 6.83
CA THR A 333 -8.00 0.35 8.18
C THR A 333 -6.92 1.44 8.23
N PHE A 334 -7.20 2.51 8.97
CA PHE A 334 -6.28 3.64 9.18
C PHE A 334 -6.25 3.95 10.68
N GLU A 335 -5.25 3.42 11.37
CA GLU A 335 -5.21 3.40 12.83
C GLU A 335 -3.95 4.05 13.42
N ALA A 336 -4.15 4.89 14.43
CA ALA A 336 -3.06 5.48 15.23
C ALA A 336 -2.00 6.23 14.39
N ASN A 337 -2.41 6.87 13.29
CA ASN A 337 -1.52 7.64 12.44
C ASN A 337 -1.33 9.07 12.97
N GLY A 338 -0.13 9.59 12.80
CA GLY A 338 0.32 10.87 13.34
C GLY A 338 0.89 10.78 14.76
N GLY A 339 1.11 11.94 15.37
CA GLY A 339 1.68 12.03 16.73
C GLY A 339 3.11 11.51 16.85
N LYS A 340 3.92 11.64 15.80
CA LYS A 340 5.32 11.19 15.77
C LYS A 340 6.29 12.37 15.82
N SER A 341 7.52 12.10 16.22
CA SER A 341 8.62 13.07 16.25
C SER A 341 9.88 12.45 15.68
N TYR A 342 10.78 13.24 15.09
CA TYR A 342 12.14 12.80 14.74
C TYR A 342 12.94 12.38 15.98
N SER A 343 14.09 11.73 15.80
CA SER A 343 14.95 11.30 16.92
C SER A 343 15.41 12.46 17.80
N ASN A 344 15.55 13.66 17.22
CA ASN A 344 15.89 14.89 17.94
C ASN A 344 14.73 15.51 18.74
N GLY A 345 13.56 14.85 18.78
CA GLY A 345 12.37 15.30 19.49
C GLY A 345 11.47 16.28 18.72
N THR A 346 11.88 16.72 17.52
CA THR A 346 11.08 17.64 16.69
C THR A 346 9.77 16.96 16.25
N PRO A 347 8.60 17.49 16.59
CA PRO A 347 7.31 16.91 16.17
C PRO A 347 7.16 16.93 14.66
N ILE A 348 6.55 15.88 14.12
CA ILE A 348 6.13 15.80 12.72
C ILE A 348 4.67 16.19 12.64
N ALA A 349 4.37 17.19 11.83
CA ALA A 349 3.00 17.60 11.58
C ALA A 349 2.29 16.51 10.77
N PHE A 350 1.37 15.80 11.40
CA PHE A 350 0.50 14.88 10.68
C PHE A 350 -0.52 15.68 9.86
N ASN A 351 -0.63 15.35 8.57
CA ASN A 351 -1.47 16.11 7.66
C ASN A 351 -2.81 15.39 7.46
N SER A 352 -2.79 14.19 6.86
CA SER A 352 -4.00 13.37 6.75
C SER A 352 -3.71 11.90 6.46
N CYS A 353 -4.67 11.02 6.75
CA CYS A 353 -4.57 9.64 6.30
C CYS A 353 -4.61 9.57 4.77
N VAL A 354 -5.64 10.13 4.14
CA VAL A 354 -5.83 10.08 2.69
C VAL A 354 -5.91 11.48 2.11
N GLN A 355 -4.92 11.85 1.29
CA GLN A 355 -4.93 13.11 0.55
C GLN A 355 -4.95 12.91 -0.95
N PHE A 356 -5.81 13.66 -1.63
CA PHE A 356 -5.80 13.82 -3.08
C PHE A 356 -5.68 15.29 -3.47
N ALA A 357 -4.70 15.57 -4.33
CA ALA A 357 -4.41 16.90 -4.86
C ALA A 357 -4.08 16.84 -6.36
N LEU A 358 -4.08 18.00 -7.01
CA LEU A 358 -3.78 18.19 -8.44
C LEU A 358 -4.66 17.36 -9.38
N ILE A 359 -5.92 17.14 -8.98
CA ILE A 359 -6.93 16.34 -9.67
C ILE A 359 -7.50 17.09 -10.88
N GLY A 360 -7.97 16.35 -11.88
CA GLY A 360 -8.64 16.88 -13.07
C GLY A 360 -7.86 16.63 -14.37
N GLY A 361 -6.56 16.32 -14.28
CA GLY A 361 -5.66 16.22 -15.44
C GLY A 361 -5.89 14.99 -16.32
N ALA A 362 -6.39 13.90 -15.75
CA ALA A 362 -6.71 12.67 -16.47
C ALA A 362 -8.16 12.24 -16.23
N GLY A 363 -9.04 13.23 -16.01
CA GLY A 363 -10.42 13.04 -15.61
C GLY A 363 -10.71 13.65 -14.24
N ARG A 364 -11.99 13.68 -13.85
CA ARG A 364 -12.44 14.38 -12.63
C ARG A 364 -12.42 13.54 -11.35
N VAL A 365 -12.38 12.21 -11.44
CA VAL A 365 -12.55 11.34 -10.27
C VAL A 365 -11.20 11.08 -9.61
N ALA A 366 -11.02 11.57 -8.38
CA ALA A 366 -9.84 11.28 -7.57
C ALA A 366 -9.94 9.86 -7.01
N ALA A 367 -10.88 9.66 -6.08
CA ALA A 367 -11.03 8.42 -5.34
C ALA A 367 -12.47 8.12 -4.93
N THR A 368 -12.74 6.83 -4.71
CA THR A 368 -13.86 6.34 -3.92
C THR A 368 -13.30 5.59 -2.71
N ILE A 369 -13.56 6.12 -1.53
CA ILE A 369 -13.24 5.52 -0.23
C ILE A 369 -14.49 4.80 0.25
N ASP A 370 -14.41 3.51 0.54
CA ASP A 370 -15.58 2.69 0.79
C ASP A 370 -15.30 1.63 1.86
N ASN A 371 -16.24 1.49 2.79
CA ASN A 371 -16.16 0.49 3.86
C ASN A 371 -14.85 0.57 4.68
N CYS A 372 -14.28 1.77 4.82
CA CYS A 372 -13.01 1.98 5.53
C CYS A 372 -13.24 2.27 7.02
N TYR A 373 -12.25 1.92 7.84
CA TYR A 373 -12.25 2.18 9.28
C TYR A 373 -11.12 3.12 9.65
N PHE A 374 -11.45 4.29 10.20
CA PHE A 374 -10.48 5.30 10.66
C PHE A 374 -10.56 5.41 12.17
N GLU A 375 -9.44 5.21 12.88
CA GLU A 375 -9.41 5.29 14.34
C GLU A 375 -8.12 5.91 14.88
N SER A 376 -8.26 6.77 15.90
CA SER A 376 -7.13 7.31 16.68
C SER A 376 -6.06 8.03 15.85
N ASN A 377 -6.41 8.58 14.68
CA ASN A 377 -5.54 9.43 13.89
C ASN A 377 -5.50 10.86 14.49
N THR A 378 -4.32 11.46 14.59
CA THR A 378 -4.16 12.77 15.28
C THR A 378 -4.67 13.95 14.47
N GLY A 379 -4.73 13.83 13.14
CA GLY A 379 -5.22 14.87 12.21
C GLY A 379 -6.38 14.37 11.34
N SER A 380 -6.51 14.91 10.12
CA SER A 380 -7.64 14.57 9.25
C SER A 380 -7.53 13.13 8.72
N ASP A 381 -8.66 12.48 8.53
CA ASP A 381 -8.70 11.18 7.86
C ASP A 381 -8.67 11.35 6.35
N VAL A 382 -9.46 12.29 5.83
CA VAL A 382 -9.55 12.53 4.39
C VAL A 382 -9.38 14.02 4.11
N SER A 383 -8.39 14.35 3.29
CA SER A 383 -8.09 15.68 2.79
C SER A 383 -8.33 15.73 1.28
N PHE A 384 -9.33 16.51 0.87
CA PHE A 384 -9.58 16.83 -0.53
C PHE A 384 -9.01 18.22 -0.83
N TYR A 385 -7.86 18.26 -1.50
CA TYR A 385 -7.15 19.50 -1.77
C TYR A 385 -7.34 19.99 -3.20
N ILE A 386 -8.17 21.02 -3.35
CA ILE A 386 -8.51 21.69 -4.60
C ILE A 386 -7.43 22.72 -4.91
N ASN A 387 -6.46 22.33 -5.72
CA ASN A 387 -5.37 23.19 -6.16
C ASN A 387 -5.23 23.23 -7.68
N ARG A 388 -6.33 22.95 -8.38
CA ARG A 388 -6.45 23.08 -9.84
C ARG A 388 -7.80 23.61 -10.24
N ASN A 389 -7.79 24.38 -11.33
CA ASN A 389 -8.97 24.92 -11.99
C ASN A 389 -9.61 23.89 -12.94
N LEU A 390 -10.06 22.75 -12.40
CA LEU A 390 -10.68 21.65 -13.13
C LEU A 390 -11.75 20.95 -12.29
N ASN A 391 -12.65 20.24 -12.94
CA ASN A 391 -13.69 19.43 -12.29
C ASN A 391 -13.07 18.30 -11.47
N GLN A 392 -13.54 18.10 -10.24
CA GLN A 392 -12.94 17.16 -9.29
C GLN A 392 -14.02 16.45 -8.47
N ILE A 393 -13.81 15.17 -8.13
CA ILE A 393 -14.77 14.36 -7.36
C ILE A 393 -14.00 13.46 -6.40
N ILE A 394 -14.44 13.47 -5.14
CA ILE A 394 -14.13 12.43 -4.16
C ILE A 394 -15.44 11.86 -3.60
N ASN A 395 -15.49 10.53 -3.44
CA ASN A 395 -16.62 9.84 -2.84
C ASN A 395 -16.15 9.13 -1.56
N ILE A 396 -16.93 9.21 -0.50
CA ILE A 396 -16.67 8.56 0.80
C ILE A 396 -17.96 7.83 1.22
N ASN A 397 -17.91 6.51 1.24
CA ASN A 397 -19.11 5.68 1.43
C ASN A 397 -18.90 4.68 2.55
N ASN A 398 -19.96 4.39 3.31
CA ASN A 398 -20.05 3.30 4.27
C ASN A 398 -18.84 3.19 5.23
N SER A 399 -18.16 4.31 5.49
CA SER A 399 -16.92 4.32 6.25
C SER A 399 -17.18 4.79 7.68
N ILE A 400 -16.32 4.34 8.60
CA ILE A 400 -16.41 4.64 10.02
C ILE A 400 -15.29 5.59 10.39
N PHE A 401 -15.66 6.65 11.08
CA PHE A 401 -14.77 7.66 11.63
C PHE A 401 -14.89 7.63 13.16
N ASN A 402 -13.96 6.92 13.80
CA ASN A 402 -13.92 6.73 15.24
C ASN A 402 -12.76 7.50 15.88
N TYR A 403 -12.94 8.00 17.09
CA TYR A 403 -11.87 8.68 17.83
C TYR A 403 -11.95 8.52 19.35
N ASN A 404 -10.78 8.62 19.97
CA ASN A 404 -10.59 8.73 21.41
C ASN A 404 -10.06 10.14 21.78
N LEU A 405 -10.49 10.63 22.95
CA LEU A 405 -10.68 12.05 23.35
C LEU A 405 -9.49 13.00 23.50
N ASP A 406 -8.23 12.56 23.46
CA ASP A 406 -7.14 13.38 24.02
C ASP A 406 -6.20 14.02 22.98
N SER A 407 -6.46 13.85 21.67
CA SER A 407 -5.49 14.25 20.62
C SER A 407 -6.07 14.75 19.30
N VAL A 408 -7.37 15.08 19.21
CA VAL A 408 -7.96 15.60 17.97
C VAL A 408 -7.41 16.99 17.66
N SER A 409 -6.66 17.10 16.56
CA SER A 409 -6.07 18.38 16.10
C SER A 409 -6.63 18.89 14.76
N ALA A 410 -7.57 18.17 14.15
CA ALA A 410 -8.19 18.55 12.88
C ALA A 410 -9.58 17.93 12.69
N SER A 411 -10.33 18.47 11.71
CA SER A 411 -11.60 17.90 11.25
C SER A 411 -11.39 16.55 10.53
N ARG A 412 -12.34 15.61 10.63
CA ARG A 412 -12.17 14.24 10.07
C ARG A 412 -12.06 14.27 8.55
N VAL A 413 -12.98 14.97 7.90
CA VAL A 413 -12.93 15.25 6.46
C VAL A 413 -12.70 16.74 6.27
N ILE A 414 -11.70 17.10 5.47
CA ILE A 414 -11.42 18.49 5.11
C ILE A 414 -11.42 18.65 3.60
N VAL A 415 -12.14 19.67 3.12
CA VAL A 415 -12.05 20.17 1.75
C VAL A 415 -11.35 21.51 1.82
N GLN A 416 -10.23 21.65 1.13
CA GLN A 416 -9.42 22.86 1.17
C GLN A 416 -8.99 23.30 -0.22
N SER A 417 -8.78 24.61 -0.40
CA SER A 417 -8.33 25.19 -1.66
C SER A 417 -7.26 26.25 -1.45
N ASN A 418 -6.24 26.24 -2.32
CA ASN A 418 -5.33 27.39 -2.48
C ASN A 418 -5.66 28.26 -3.71
N GLN A 419 -6.67 27.85 -4.51
CA GLN A 419 -7.15 28.65 -5.63
C GLN A 419 -8.00 29.79 -5.08
N SER A 420 -7.74 31.01 -5.56
CA SER A 420 -8.55 32.19 -5.21
C SER A 420 -10.00 32.03 -5.67
N ASP A 421 -10.21 31.50 -6.87
CA ASP A 421 -11.50 31.11 -7.41
C ASP A 421 -11.32 30.09 -8.55
N LEU A 422 -12.41 29.55 -9.09
CA LEU A 422 -12.42 28.63 -10.24
C LEU A 422 -13.16 29.24 -11.44
N SER A 423 -12.87 28.75 -12.63
CA SER A 423 -13.54 29.21 -13.85
C SER A 423 -15.01 28.76 -13.87
N SER A 424 -15.84 29.54 -14.58
CA SER A 424 -17.24 29.18 -14.80
C SER A 424 -17.37 27.77 -15.38
N GLY A 425 -18.30 26.97 -14.85
CA GLY A 425 -18.51 25.57 -15.24
C GLY A 425 -17.60 24.56 -14.53
N VAL A 426 -16.65 25.00 -13.70
CA VAL A 426 -15.84 24.10 -12.87
C VAL A 426 -16.54 23.81 -11.54
N GLN A 427 -16.70 22.53 -11.21
CA GLN A 427 -17.32 22.04 -9.99
C GLN A 427 -16.50 20.94 -9.34
N CYS A 428 -16.36 21.03 -8.02
CA CYS A 428 -15.67 20.09 -7.16
C CYS A 428 -16.68 19.45 -6.21
N TYR A 429 -16.76 18.12 -6.25
CA TYR A 429 -17.76 17.36 -5.51
C TYR A 429 -17.11 16.58 -4.36
N LEU A 430 -17.64 16.79 -3.17
CA LEU A 430 -17.52 15.84 -2.06
C LEU A 430 -18.84 15.11 -1.93
N ASN A 431 -18.84 13.80 -2.18
CA ASN A 431 -20.02 12.96 -1.98
C ASN A 431 -19.79 12.02 -0.80
N MET A 432 -20.70 12.06 0.18
CA MET A 432 -20.61 11.25 1.39
C MET A 432 -21.91 10.48 1.60
N MET A 433 -21.82 9.15 1.67
CA MET A 433 -22.98 8.26 1.80
C MET A 433 -22.82 7.19 2.90
N GLY A 434 -23.77 7.08 3.81
CA GLY A 434 -23.86 5.96 4.76
C GLY A 434 -22.71 5.84 5.76
N ASN A 435 -21.93 6.89 5.97
CA ASN A 435 -20.79 6.91 6.89
C ASN A 435 -21.25 7.04 8.35
N GLY A 436 -20.49 6.47 9.28
CA GLY A 436 -20.72 6.58 10.72
C GLY A 436 -19.62 7.39 11.41
N PHE A 437 -20.00 8.42 12.14
CA PHE A 437 -19.12 9.17 13.03
C PHE A 437 -19.43 8.79 14.47
N LEU A 438 -18.39 8.41 15.21
CA LEU A 438 -18.50 8.13 16.64
C LEU A 438 -17.61 9.10 17.42
N ASN A 439 -18.23 9.78 18.38
CA ASN A 439 -17.57 10.58 19.41
C ASN A 439 -17.81 9.94 20.78
N THR A 440 -16.83 9.26 21.34
CA THR A 440 -16.89 8.80 22.73
C THR A 440 -16.29 9.86 23.65
N GLY A 441 -16.95 11.01 23.79
CA GLY A 441 -16.48 12.04 24.72
C GLY A 441 -17.11 13.43 24.74
N ALA A 442 -17.28 13.96 25.96
CA ALA A 442 -18.11 15.13 26.26
C ALA A 442 -17.46 16.52 26.03
N SER A 443 -16.20 16.63 25.60
CA SER A 443 -15.45 17.90 25.64
C SER A 443 -14.92 18.46 24.31
N ALA A 444 -14.98 17.70 23.20
CA ALA A 444 -14.40 18.13 21.91
C ALA A 444 -15.39 18.80 20.93
N GLU A 445 -16.63 19.10 21.35
CA GLU A 445 -17.66 19.66 20.45
C GLU A 445 -17.31 21.04 19.84
N SER A 446 -16.26 21.72 20.32
CA SER A 446 -16.03 23.14 20.06
C SER A 446 -14.98 23.50 19.00
N ALA A 447 -13.93 22.70 18.77
CA ALA A 447 -12.79 23.14 17.94
C ALA A 447 -12.79 22.57 16.50
N PHE A 448 -13.15 21.30 16.31
CA PHE A 448 -13.05 20.62 15.01
C PHE A 448 -14.37 20.00 14.60
N LYS A 449 -14.69 20.08 13.30
CA LYS A 449 -15.94 19.57 12.75
C LYS A 449 -15.74 18.18 12.13
N GLU A 450 -16.83 17.46 11.88
CA GLU A 450 -16.75 16.16 11.19
C GLU A 450 -16.36 16.40 9.73
N VAL A 451 -16.96 17.41 9.09
CA VAL A 451 -16.56 17.90 7.78
C VAL A 451 -16.31 19.40 7.82
N GLN A 452 -15.16 19.85 7.32
CA GLN A 452 -14.79 21.25 7.26
C GLN A 452 -14.42 21.68 5.84
N PHE A 453 -14.92 22.84 5.44
CA PHE A 453 -14.57 23.49 4.18
C PHE A 453 -13.70 24.72 4.46
N VAL A 454 -12.49 24.73 3.90
CA VAL A 454 -11.51 25.81 4.07
C VAL A 454 -11.14 26.35 2.70
N VAL A 455 -11.92 27.32 2.22
CA VAL A 455 -11.68 27.97 0.93
C VAL A 455 -11.56 29.49 1.09
N PRO A 456 -10.84 30.18 0.19
CA PRO A 456 -10.74 31.63 0.23
C PRO A 456 -12.10 32.31 0.15
N SER A 457 -12.22 33.51 0.72
CA SER A 457 -13.45 34.30 0.67
C SER A 457 -13.87 34.69 -0.75
N SER A 458 -12.90 34.77 -1.68
CA SER A 458 -13.11 34.99 -3.11
C SER A 458 -13.68 33.78 -3.86
N PHE A 459 -13.71 32.59 -3.25
CA PHE A 459 -14.19 31.38 -3.91
C PHE A 459 -15.68 31.49 -4.22
N GLY A 460 -16.07 31.18 -5.45
CA GLY A 460 -17.45 31.26 -5.92
C GLY A 460 -18.36 30.21 -5.28
N VAL A 461 -19.59 30.61 -4.97
CA VAL A 461 -20.60 29.78 -4.29
C VAL A 461 -21.11 28.59 -5.11
N SER A 462 -20.78 28.52 -6.40
CA SER A 462 -21.23 27.47 -7.32
C SER A 462 -20.22 26.35 -7.58
N HIS A 463 -19.02 26.48 -7.01
CA HIS A 463 -17.91 25.61 -7.35
C HIS A 463 -17.79 24.40 -6.44
N LEU A 464 -18.17 24.50 -5.16
CA LEU A 464 -18.19 23.34 -4.26
C LEU A 464 -19.58 22.75 -4.20
N VAL A 465 -19.68 21.46 -4.44
CA VAL A 465 -20.91 20.69 -4.26
C VAL A 465 -20.66 19.64 -3.18
N PHE A 466 -21.48 19.66 -2.14
CA PHE A 466 -21.45 18.69 -1.06
C PHE A 466 -22.72 17.87 -1.04
N THR A 467 -22.59 16.56 -1.28
CA THR A 467 -23.69 15.60 -1.15
C THR A 467 -23.51 14.84 0.16
N ASP A 468 -24.53 14.91 1.02
CA ASP A 468 -24.57 14.22 2.30
C ASP A 468 -25.83 13.36 2.37
N PHE A 469 -25.66 12.03 2.37
CA PHE A 469 -26.77 11.09 2.31
C PHE A 469 -26.62 9.95 3.32
N GLY A 470 -27.52 9.89 4.31
CA GLY A 470 -27.58 8.77 5.25
C GLY A 470 -26.36 8.64 6.17
N ASN A 471 -25.54 9.70 6.33
CA ASN A 471 -24.44 9.71 7.29
C ASN A 471 -24.98 9.87 8.72
N GLN A 472 -24.42 9.11 9.66
CA GLN A 472 -24.70 9.22 11.09
C GLN A 472 -23.66 10.11 11.74
N ASN A 473 -24.03 11.36 11.99
CA ASN A 473 -23.18 12.34 12.64
C ASN A 473 -23.28 12.22 14.17
N SER A 474 -22.16 12.38 14.86
CA SER A 474 -22.08 12.37 16.32
C SER A 474 -22.32 13.74 16.94
N MET A 475 -22.08 14.82 16.18
CA MET A 475 -22.19 16.20 16.65
C MET A 475 -23.48 16.90 16.24
N LYS A 476 -23.95 17.83 17.08
CA LYS A 476 -25.10 18.70 16.78
C LYS A 476 -24.88 19.63 15.59
N SER A 477 -23.64 20.12 15.42
CA SER A 477 -23.23 20.97 14.31
C SER A 477 -22.00 20.35 13.64
N PRO A 478 -22.20 19.38 12.74
CA PRO A 478 -21.12 18.54 12.22
C PRO A 478 -20.28 19.19 11.12
N TYR A 479 -20.70 20.37 10.63
CA TYR A 479 -20.13 21.01 9.44
C TYR A 479 -19.70 22.47 9.68
N SER A 480 -18.63 22.93 9.04
CA SER A 480 -18.19 24.34 9.02
C SER A 480 -17.71 24.80 7.63
N GLY A 481 -17.71 26.11 7.39
CA GLY A 481 -17.23 26.72 6.12
C GLY A 481 -18.22 26.59 4.95
N LEU A 482 -19.51 26.58 5.25
CA LEU A 482 -20.55 26.26 4.27
C LEU A 482 -20.93 27.44 3.37
N GLU A 483 -20.39 28.64 3.59
CA GLU A 483 -20.85 29.84 2.88
C GLU A 483 -20.64 29.74 1.37
N LYS A 484 -19.71 28.88 0.94
CA LYS A 484 -19.31 28.68 -0.47
C LYS A 484 -19.72 27.32 -1.03
N VAL A 485 -20.57 26.59 -0.33
CA VAL A 485 -20.90 25.19 -0.65
C VAL A 485 -22.34 25.05 -1.08
N GLN A 486 -22.56 24.53 -2.29
CA GLN A 486 -23.86 24.04 -2.72
C GLN A 486 -24.10 22.67 -2.12
N ARG A 487 -25.12 22.55 -1.27
CA ARG A 487 -25.53 21.23 -0.78
C ARG A 487 -26.47 20.58 -1.78
N ASN A 488 -26.22 19.33 -2.11
CA ASN A 488 -27.09 18.52 -2.94
C ASN A 488 -27.62 17.34 -2.12
N SER A 489 -28.92 17.07 -2.21
CA SER A 489 -29.51 15.85 -1.66
C SER A 489 -29.88 14.97 -2.83
N GLN A 490 -29.23 13.82 -2.99
CA GLN A 490 -29.64 12.88 -4.03
C GLN A 490 -30.87 12.11 -3.55
N GLY A 491 -32.04 12.48 -4.08
CA GLY A 491 -33.22 11.62 -4.16
C GLY A 491 -34.12 11.57 -2.91
N LEU A 492 -35.25 12.26 -3.03
CA LEU A 492 -36.53 12.12 -2.32
C LEU A 492 -36.77 12.86 -1.01
N VAL A 493 -35.77 13.40 -0.31
CA VAL A 493 -36.00 14.40 0.74
C VAL A 493 -34.81 15.35 0.87
N SER A 494 -35.04 16.61 0.52
CA SER A 494 -34.06 17.70 0.65
C SER A 494 -33.82 18.12 2.10
N ALA A 495 -34.85 18.06 2.97
CA ALA A 495 -34.69 18.16 4.43
C ALA A 495 -35.80 17.42 5.19
N ARG A 496 -35.50 16.91 6.38
CA ARG A 496 -36.47 16.25 7.28
C ARG A 496 -36.20 16.57 8.73
N ALA A 497 -37.25 16.68 9.55
CA ALA A 497 -37.14 16.50 10.99
C ALA A 497 -38.48 16.06 11.58
N ASN A 498 -38.42 15.35 12.71
CA ASN A 498 -39.54 15.21 13.62
C ASN A 498 -39.46 16.36 14.64
N ILE A 499 -40.49 17.18 14.74
CA ILE A 499 -40.55 18.35 15.61
C ILE A 499 -41.65 18.11 16.65
N SER A 500 -41.32 18.25 17.93
CA SER A 500 -42.28 18.18 19.01
C SER A 500 -43.01 19.51 19.21
N SER A 501 -44.14 19.44 19.90
CA SER A 501 -44.94 20.57 20.39
C SER A 501 -44.11 21.60 21.16
N THR A 502 -43.06 21.18 21.87
CA THR A 502 -42.13 22.07 22.59
C THR A 502 -41.07 22.73 21.70
N GLY A 503 -40.98 22.36 20.42
CA GLY A 503 -39.95 22.82 19.49
C GLY A 503 -38.64 22.04 19.54
N ALA A 504 -38.56 20.97 20.35
CA ALA A 504 -37.46 20.02 20.27
C ALA A 504 -37.56 19.22 18.96
N TYR A 505 -36.43 18.78 18.42
CA TYR A 505 -36.43 18.07 17.15
C TYR A 505 -35.45 16.89 17.15
N SER A 506 -35.75 15.87 16.35
CA SER A 506 -34.94 14.67 16.17
C SER A 506 -34.98 14.20 14.71
N LEU A 507 -34.06 13.28 14.37
CA LEU A 507 -33.87 12.80 12.99
C LEU A 507 -33.72 13.95 11.98
N ALA A 508 -33.04 15.03 12.39
CA ALA A 508 -32.85 16.20 11.54
C ALA A 508 -31.85 15.91 10.42
N GLN A 509 -32.33 16.04 9.19
CA GLN A 509 -31.54 16.01 7.97
C GLN A 509 -31.65 17.38 7.30
N ASN A 510 -30.51 18.04 7.07
CA ASN A 510 -30.42 19.36 6.45
C ASN A 510 -31.20 20.50 7.13
N ILE A 511 -31.47 20.36 8.44
CA ILE A 511 -32.04 21.40 9.31
C ILE A 511 -30.96 21.83 10.29
N SER A 512 -30.64 23.13 10.31
CA SER A 512 -29.61 23.71 11.19
C SER A 512 -30.19 24.10 12.55
N ASN A 513 -31.45 24.51 12.59
CA ASN A 513 -32.11 24.92 13.81
C ASN A 513 -33.64 24.83 13.69
N VAL A 514 -34.31 24.58 14.81
CA VAL A 514 -35.76 24.75 14.96
C VAL A 514 -35.99 25.59 16.21
N SER A 515 -36.76 26.67 16.08
CA SER A 515 -37.10 27.55 17.18
C SER A 515 -38.61 27.77 17.27
N ARG A 516 -39.19 27.51 18.44
CA ARG A 516 -40.59 27.83 18.72
C ARG A 516 -40.71 29.32 19.00
N LEU A 517 -41.41 30.05 18.14
CA LEU A 517 -41.59 31.49 18.24
C LEU A 517 -42.76 31.86 19.16
N SER A 518 -43.88 31.13 19.03
CA SER A 518 -45.08 31.28 19.85
C SER A 518 -45.92 29.99 19.75
N SER A 519 -47.08 29.94 20.43
CA SER A 519 -48.00 28.80 20.34
C SER A 519 -48.30 28.46 18.87
N GLY A 520 -48.02 27.22 18.48
CA GLY A 520 -48.23 26.68 17.15
C GLY A 520 -47.42 27.36 16.05
N THR A 521 -46.31 28.06 16.35
CA THR A 521 -45.46 28.73 15.35
C THR A 521 -43.99 28.38 15.56
N TYR A 522 -43.36 27.81 14.53
CA TYR A 522 -42.00 27.30 14.55
C TYR A 522 -41.21 27.87 13.38
N LYS A 523 -40.02 28.42 13.62
CA LYS A 523 -39.06 28.75 12.58
C LYS A 523 -38.09 27.60 12.39
N ILE A 524 -37.89 27.21 11.14
CA ILE A 524 -37.02 26.11 10.73
C ILE A 524 -35.96 26.72 9.82
N ASP A 525 -34.71 26.67 10.28
CA ASP A 525 -33.55 27.10 9.52
C ASP A 525 -32.92 25.87 8.84
N PHE A 526 -32.60 25.98 7.56
CA PHE A 526 -32.02 24.91 6.74
C PHE A 526 -30.52 25.13 6.57
N THR A 527 -29.80 24.06 6.26
CA THR A 527 -28.37 24.13 5.93
C THR A 527 -28.12 24.40 4.44
N PHE A 528 -29.16 24.60 3.64
CA PHE A 528 -29.11 24.74 2.18
C PHE A 528 -30.25 25.62 1.65
N ASN A 529 -30.12 26.05 0.39
CA ASN A 529 -31.12 26.88 -0.27
C ASN A 529 -32.36 26.04 -0.61
N VAL A 530 -33.50 26.42 -0.03
CA VAL A 530 -34.80 25.77 -0.19
C VAL A 530 -35.77 26.59 -1.06
N SER A 531 -35.33 27.65 -1.72
CA SER A 531 -36.18 28.64 -2.44
C SER A 531 -37.15 28.01 -3.44
N THR A 532 -36.74 26.96 -4.13
CA THR A 532 -37.53 26.24 -5.14
C THR A 532 -38.28 25.02 -4.60
N LEU A 533 -38.08 24.67 -3.33
CA LEU A 533 -38.59 23.43 -2.74
C LEU A 533 -39.84 23.66 -1.90
N VAL A 534 -40.71 22.65 -1.83
CA VAL A 534 -42.00 22.73 -1.12
C VAL A 534 -41.97 21.84 0.12
N PRO A 535 -42.21 22.39 1.33
CA PRO A 535 -42.34 21.59 2.53
C PRO A 535 -43.68 20.84 2.56
N ASN A 536 -43.61 19.55 2.84
CA ASN A 536 -44.72 18.71 3.27
C ASN A 536 -44.69 18.60 4.79
N ILE A 537 -45.80 18.94 5.45
CA ILE A 537 -45.92 18.95 6.91
C ILE A 537 -46.99 17.93 7.30
N THR A 538 -46.56 16.86 7.96
CA THR A 538 -47.45 15.82 8.48
C THR A 538 -47.67 16.03 9.97
N LEU A 539 -48.89 16.43 10.35
CA LEU A 539 -49.24 16.65 11.75
C LEU A 539 -49.58 15.34 12.47
N PHE A 540 -49.20 15.25 13.74
CA PHE A 540 -49.63 14.14 14.60
C PHE A 540 -50.94 14.46 15.33
N GLY A 541 -51.80 13.44 15.45
CA GLY A 541 -53.04 13.42 16.23
C GLY A 541 -54.26 14.03 15.53
N GLY A 542 -55.35 13.27 15.46
CA GLY A 542 -56.74 13.72 15.25
C GLY A 542 -57.12 14.39 13.92
N SER A 543 -58.32 14.09 13.41
CA SER A 543 -58.90 14.72 12.21
C SER A 543 -59.18 16.22 12.40
N GLY A 544 -59.02 17.01 11.33
CA GLY A 544 -59.38 18.43 11.29
C GLY A 544 -58.26 19.41 11.65
N ARG A 545 -57.04 18.92 11.93
CA ARG A 545 -55.85 19.77 12.11
C ARG A 545 -55.21 20.08 10.77
N TYR A 546 -54.60 21.25 10.65
CA TYR A 546 -53.90 21.65 9.44
C TYR A 546 -52.70 22.52 9.76
N SER A 547 -51.81 22.66 8.79
CA SER A 547 -50.59 23.46 8.88
C SER A 547 -50.51 24.42 7.72
N SER A 548 -49.70 25.46 7.90
CA SER A 548 -49.29 26.36 6.84
C SER A 548 -47.81 26.67 6.99
N PHE A 549 -47.19 27.17 5.93
CA PHE A 549 -45.84 27.67 6.01
C PHE A 549 -45.70 29.00 5.27
N SER A 550 -44.75 29.81 5.70
CA SER A 550 -44.25 30.98 4.97
C SER A 550 -42.75 30.86 4.80
N ARG A 551 -42.24 31.38 3.68
CA ARG A 551 -40.81 31.45 3.45
C ARG A 551 -40.29 32.77 4.02
N ASP A 552 -39.33 32.67 4.93
CA ASP A 552 -38.72 33.85 5.55
C ASP A 552 -37.44 34.25 4.79
N SER A 553 -36.73 33.28 4.21
CA SER A 553 -35.57 33.48 3.34
C SER A 553 -35.34 32.25 2.44
N ASP A 554 -34.30 32.31 1.60
CA ASP A 554 -33.81 31.16 0.85
C ASP A 554 -33.36 29.99 1.73
N TYR A 555 -33.12 30.21 3.04
CA TYR A 555 -32.59 29.22 3.98
C TYR A 555 -33.49 29.03 5.21
N SER A 556 -34.70 29.59 5.24
CA SER A 556 -35.58 29.46 6.40
C SER A 556 -37.06 29.55 6.05
N ILE A 557 -37.88 28.77 6.76
CA ILE A 557 -39.33 28.86 6.71
C ILE A 557 -39.91 28.97 8.12
N THR A 558 -41.09 29.56 8.21
CA THR A 558 -41.93 29.53 9.41
C THR A 558 -43.10 28.60 9.16
N VAL A 559 -43.30 27.62 10.04
CA VAL A 559 -44.43 26.68 10.05
C VAL A 559 -45.42 27.10 11.13
N LYS A 560 -46.71 27.15 10.77
CA LYS A 560 -47.82 27.33 11.71
C LYS A 560 -48.71 26.10 11.75
N THR A 561 -49.15 25.71 12.95
CA THR A 561 -49.98 24.53 13.21
C THR A 561 -51.30 24.93 13.89
N PHE A 562 -52.40 24.36 13.42
CA PHE A 562 -53.75 24.74 13.84
C PHE A 562 -54.58 23.54 14.31
N ASN A 563 -55.44 23.78 15.30
CA ASN A 563 -56.46 22.81 15.72
C ASN A 563 -57.67 22.81 14.76
N ASN A 564 -58.67 21.99 15.06
CA ASN A 564 -59.93 21.88 14.29
C ASN A 564 -60.85 23.10 14.35
N THR A 565 -60.56 24.07 15.23
CA THR A 565 -61.28 25.36 15.30
C THR A 565 -60.50 26.50 14.65
N GLY A 566 -59.35 26.21 14.00
CA GLY A 566 -58.48 27.18 13.35
C GLY A 566 -57.62 28.03 14.30
N ALA A 567 -57.51 27.65 15.57
CA ALA A 567 -56.63 28.32 16.53
C ALA A 567 -55.21 27.74 16.46
N ASN A 568 -54.20 28.60 16.56
CA ASN A 568 -52.80 28.19 16.68
C ASN A 568 -52.61 27.33 17.93
N VAL A 569 -52.09 26.12 17.76
CA VAL A 569 -51.80 25.20 18.86
C VAL A 569 -50.49 24.47 18.59
N ASP A 570 -49.73 24.20 19.65
CA ASP A 570 -48.53 23.37 19.55
C ASP A 570 -48.90 21.93 19.24
N LEU A 571 -48.36 21.41 18.14
CA LEU A 571 -48.54 20.02 17.72
C LEU A 571 -47.19 19.41 17.43
N ASP A 572 -47.06 18.10 17.64
CA ASP A 572 -45.95 17.37 17.05
C ASP A 572 -46.19 17.28 15.53
N PHE A 573 -45.13 17.35 14.73
CA PHE A 573 -45.21 17.17 13.28
C PHE A 573 -43.91 16.65 12.66
N ILE A 574 -44.02 16.06 11.48
CA ILE A 574 -42.88 15.78 10.60
C ILE A 574 -42.87 16.85 9.52
N ILE A 575 -41.73 17.48 9.30
CA ILE A 575 -41.48 18.26 8.08
C ILE A 575 -40.63 17.45 7.12
N THR A 576 -40.98 17.47 5.84
CA THR A 576 -40.22 16.91 4.73
C THR A 576 -40.19 17.93 3.60
N VAL A 577 -39.02 18.47 3.27
CA VAL A 577 -38.84 19.38 2.12
C VAL A 577 -38.33 18.54 0.96
N MET A 578 -39.00 18.61 -0.19
CA MET A 578 -38.62 17.88 -1.40
C MET A 578 -38.21 18.83 -2.50
#